data_AF-A0A9E2Y361-F1
#
_entry.id   AF-A0A9E2Y361-F1
#
_cell.length_a   1.000
_cell.length_b   1.000
_cell.length_c   1.000
_cell.angle_alpha   90.00
_cell.angle_beta   90.00
_cell.angle_gamma   90.00
#
_symmetry.space_group_name_H-M   'P 1'
#
loop_
_entity.id
_entity.type
_entity.pdbx_description
1 polymer ?
#
loop_
_entity_poly.entity_id
_entity_poly.type
_entity_poly.pdbx_seq_one_letter_code
_entity_poly.pdbx_strand_id
1 'polypeptide(L)'
;MVPRPAFYWIDFLASITCFYASFAASALLPLNNPFKPFGAAVAVLSLYRAVVFIHELAHLSPGRVPGFHIVWNLLCGIPLLVPSFLYGSHRDHHTRRAYGTMNDGEYRPWGCPGNRIGIVMFAFSSFLAMPAGALRFGVLGPLSWFNRRVRGWVAVNASSLVVDARYRRDPPSQREARGWCVQEASVFTYLLGIAAALAAGLINAELFLQLYLISTAGMFLNSLRTLAAHRYRSAGDPLTITQQLLDTLNYPRRSWLVPLWAPVGLRFHAMHHLFPGIPYHNLAAAHDRVMGMLPEGSPYHRTVRYGLANSLSELWRNAR
;
A
#
# COMPACT_ATOMS: atom_id res chain seq x y z
N MET A 1 -23.30 2.56 -6.71
CA MET A 1 -22.54 3.39 -5.74
C MET A 1 -21.43 4.08 -6.53
N VAL A 2 -21.31 5.42 -6.49
CA VAL A 2 -20.38 6.18 -7.37
C VAL A 2 -19.32 6.94 -6.57
N PRO A 3 -18.08 7.11 -7.09
CA PRO A 3 -17.07 7.93 -6.45
C PRO A 3 -17.56 9.37 -6.26
N ARG A 4 -17.41 9.92 -5.05
CA ARG A 4 -17.69 11.31 -4.71
C ARG A 4 -16.36 12.07 -4.51
N PRO A 5 -15.94 12.95 -5.44
CA PRO A 5 -14.66 13.64 -5.39
C PRO A 5 -14.35 14.33 -4.06
N ALA A 6 -15.34 14.95 -3.41
CA ALA A 6 -15.16 15.63 -2.14
C ALA A 6 -14.60 14.73 -1.03
N PHE A 7 -15.04 13.46 -0.96
CA PHE A 7 -14.51 12.51 0.03
C PHE A 7 -13.03 12.24 -0.20
N TYR A 8 -12.62 12.02 -1.45
CA TYR A 8 -11.21 11.79 -1.79
C TYR A 8 -10.34 13.00 -1.45
N TRP A 9 -10.75 14.19 -1.89
CA TRP A 9 -9.97 15.41 -1.68
C TRP A 9 -9.86 15.80 -0.21
N ILE A 10 -10.98 15.85 0.53
CA ILE A 10 -10.99 16.26 1.93
C ILE A 10 -10.18 15.27 2.78
N ASP A 11 -10.42 13.97 2.60
CA ASP A 11 -9.76 12.93 3.40
C ASP A 11 -8.25 12.88 3.12
N PHE A 12 -7.85 12.91 1.84
CA PHE A 12 -6.45 12.92 1.46
C PHE A 12 -5.74 14.20 1.92
N LEU A 13 -6.30 15.38 1.62
CA LEU A 13 -5.68 16.66 1.98
C LEU A 13 -5.59 16.84 3.50
N ALA A 14 -6.60 16.41 4.26
CA ALA A 14 -6.54 16.40 5.71
C ALA A 14 -5.45 15.45 6.22
N SER A 15 -5.37 14.23 5.66
CA SER A 15 -4.36 13.25 6.05
C SER A 15 -2.93 13.74 5.78
N ILE A 16 -2.68 14.28 4.58
CA ILE A 16 -1.34 14.72 4.19
C ILE A 16 -0.92 16.02 4.90
N THR A 17 -1.87 16.94 5.13
CA THR A 17 -1.62 18.14 5.93
C THR A 17 -1.33 17.78 7.38
N CYS A 18 -2.10 16.85 7.96
CA CYS A 18 -1.84 16.36 9.31
C CYS A 18 -0.47 15.70 9.41
N PHE A 19 -0.07 14.91 8.40
CA PHE A 19 1.29 14.37 8.32
C PHE A 19 2.36 15.46 8.34
N TYR A 20 2.31 16.43 7.42
CA TYR A 20 3.36 17.44 7.35
C TYR A 20 3.40 18.34 8.60
N ALA A 21 2.24 18.69 9.17
CA ALA A 21 2.17 19.46 10.40
C ALA A 21 2.73 18.69 11.59
N SER A 22 2.35 17.42 11.76
CA SER A 22 2.83 16.59 12.89
C SER A 22 4.30 16.19 12.73
N PHE A 23 4.76 15.96 11.50
CA PHE A 23 6.16 15.75 11.16
C PHE A 23 7.00 16.98 11.52
N ALA A 24 6.60 18.18 11.05
CA ALA A 24 7.30 19.43 11.36
C ALA A 24 7.32 19.71 12.87
N ALA A 25 6.18 19.55 13.55
CA ALA A 25 6.10 19.70 15.00
C ALA A 25 7.05 18.74 15.72
N SER A 26 7.06 17.45 15.36
CA SER A 26 7.95 16.46 15.95
C SER A 26 9.43 16.75 15.65
N ALA A 27 9.75 17.25 14.47
CA ALA A 27 11.12 17.62 14.08
C ALA A 27 11.66 18.81 14.88
N LEU A 28 10.81 19.79 15.20
CA LEU A 28 11.19 20.99 15.95
C LEU A 28 11.28 20.76 17.47
N LEU A 29 10.68 19.69 17.99
CA LEU A 29 10.72 19.38 19.42
C LEU A 29 12.07 18.75 19.84
N PRO A 30 12.65 19.15 20.99
CA PRO A 30 13.84 18.50 21.56
C PRO A 30 13.62 17.01 21.87
N LEU A 31 14.69 16.21 21.86
CA LEU A 31 14.63 14.76 22.13
C LEU A 31 14.02 14.39 23.49
N ASN A 32 14.23 15.22 24.51
CA ASN A 32 13.68 15.02 25.85
C ASN A 32 12.22 15.50 26.00
N ASN A 33 11.62 16.07 24.96
CA ASN A 33 10.25 16.56 25.02
C ASN A 33 9.26 15.38 24.88
N PRO A 34 8.36 15.17 25.86
CA PRO A 34 7.43 14.04 25.83
C PRO A 34 6.40 14.09 24.69
N PHE A 35 6.18 15.24 24.07
CA PHE A 35 5.28 15.38 22.92
C PHE A 35 5.92 15.01 21.59
N LYS A 36 7.27 14.90 21.50
CA LYS A 36 7.98 14.47 20.29
C LYS A 36 7.51 13.10 19.79
N PRO A 37 7.44 12.03 20.62
CA PRO A 37 6.93 10.73 20.19
C PRO A 37 5.45 10.76 19.83
N PHE A 38 4.64 11.59 20.51
CA PHE A 38 3.22 11.76 20.15
C PHE A 38 3.07 12.36 18.74
N GLY A 39 3.80 13.43 18.44
CA GLY A 39 3.84 14.02 17.10
C GLY A 39 4.31 13.04 16.04
N ALA A 40 5.33 12.22 16.34
CA ALA A 40 5.79 11.16 15.45
C ALA A 40 4.72 10.09 15.22
N ALA A 41 3.98 9.67 16.24
CA ALA A 41 2.89 8.71 16.10
C ALA A 41 1.75 9.24 15.22
N VAL A 42 1.36 10.51 15.40
CA VAL A 42 0.37 11.17 14.54
C VAL A 42 0.88 11.27 13.09
N ALA A 43 2.17 11.57 12.90
CA ALA A 43 2.79 11.60 11.58
C ALA A 43 2.74 10.23 10.90
N VAL A 44 3.08 9.15 11.61
CA VAL A 44 3.02 7.77 11.10
C VAL A 44 1.60 7.41 10.64
N LEU A 45 0.59 7.63 11.48
CA LEU A 45 -0.79 7.26 11.17
C LEU A 45 -1.36 8.08 10.00
N SER A 46 -1.04 9.38 9.96
CA SER A 46 -1.49 10.29 8.92
C SER A 46 -0.81 10.02 7.58
N LEU A 47 0.51 9.76 7.60
CA LEU A 47 1.28 9.35 6.44
C LEU A 47 0.75 8.03 5.89
N TYR A 48 0.60 7.02 6.76
CA TYR A 48 0.07 5.72 6.37
C TYR A 48 -1.29 5.85 5.69
N ARG A 49 -2.22 6.59 6.29
CA ARG A 49 -3.53 6.88 5.69
C ARG A 49 -3.42 7.57 4.33
N ALA A 50 -2.57 8.59 4.20
CA ALA A 50 -2.39 9.31 2.95
C ALA A 50 -1.80 8.42 1.85
N VAL A 51 -0.83 7.56 2.19
CA VAL A 51 -0.15 6.66 1.24
C VAL A 51 -1.07 5.57 0.75
N VAL A 52 -1.87 4.95 1.62
CA VAL A 52 -2.72 3.82 1.19
C VAL A 52 -3.84 4.23 0.22
N PHE A 53 -4.09 5.53 0.00
CA PHE A 53 -4.93 5.96 -1.12
C PHE A 53 -4.43 5.43 -2.47
N ILE A 54 -3.14 5.07 -2.60
CA ILE A 54 -2.61 4.38 -3.78
C ILE A 54 -3.45 3.16 -4.18
N HIS A 55 -4.07 2.48 -3.21
CA HIS A 55 -5.00 1.38 -3.44
C HIS A 55 -6.27 1.82 -4.16
N GLU A 56 -6.87 2.93 -3.73
CA GLU A 56 -7.99 3.51 -4.44
C GLU A 56 -7.58 4.02 -5.83
N LEU A 57 -6.41 4.64 -5.96
CA LEU A 57 -5.90 5.10 -7.26
C LEU A 57 -5.78 3.95 -8.27
N ALA A 58 -5.42 2.74 -7.82
CA ALA A 58 -5.29 1.57 -8.70
C ALA A 58 -6.63 1.15 -9.32
N HIS A 59 -7.75 1.40 -8.65
CA HIS A 59 -9.10 1.02 -9.13
C HIS A 59 -9.92 2.20 -9.67
N LEU A 60 -9.53 3.43 -9.33
CA LEU A 60 -10.24 4.62 -9.75
C LEU A 60 -10.14 4.81 -11.27
N SER A 61 -11.29 4.82 -11.94
CA SER A 61 -11.31 5.05 -13.39
C SER A 61 -10.81 6.46 -13.73
N PRO A 62 -10.08 6.64 -14.85
CA PRO A 62 -9.60 7.94 -15.29
C PRO A 62 -10.73 8.98 -15.33
N GLY A 63 -10.45 10.19 -14.84
CA GLY A 63 -11.39 11.32 -14.87
C GLY A 63 -12.52 11.30 -13.81
N ARG A 64 -12.67 10.23 -13.01
CA ARG A 64 -13.71 10.17 -11.96
C ARG A 64 -13.46 11.12 -10.79
N VAL A 65 -12.20 11.37 -10.47
CA VAL A 65 -11.78 12.42 -9.52
C VAL A 65 -10.66 13.21 -10.21
N PRO A 66 -11.01 14.24 -11.00
CA PRO A 66 -10.05 15.01 -11.79
C PRO A 66 -8.91 15.57 -10.93
N GLY A 67 -7.67 15.52 -11.42
CA GLY A 67 -6.48 16.05 -10.74
C GLY A 67 -5.96 15.23 -9.56
N PHE A 68 -6.78 14.38 -8.94
CA PHE A 68 -6.41 13.67 -7.70
C PHE A 68 -5.17 12.81 -7.86
N HIS A 69 -5.07 12.07 -8.97
CA HIS A 69 -3.91 11.22 -9.25
C HIS A 69 -2.60 12.02 -9.37
N ILE A 70 -2.66 13.25 -9.90
CA ILE A 70 -1.48 14.12 -10.04
C ILE A 70 -1.08 14.63 -8.65
N VAL A 71 -2.03 15.23 -7.92
CA VAL A 71 -1.74 15.82 -6.61
C VAL A 71 -1.31 14.75 -5.60
N TRP A 72 -1.89 13.56 -5.63
CA TRP A 72 -1.45 12.45 -4.81
C TRP A 72 0.00 12.05 -5.10
N ASN A 73 0.41 11.99 -6.38
CA ASN A 73 1.82 11.73 -6.70
C ASN A 73 2.72 12.87 -6.23
N LEU A 74 2.33 14.13 -6.42
CA LEU A 74 3.17 15.27 -6.02
C LEU A 74 3.39 15.33 -4.50
N LEU A 75 2.36 15.01 -3.71
CA LEU A 75 2.41 15.14 -2.25
C LEU A 75 2.77 13.83 -1.51
N CYS A 76 2.55 12.67 -2.11
CA CYS A 76 2.86 11.37 -1.51
C CYS A 76 3.76 10.52 -2.39
N GLY A 77 3.31 10.20 -3.62
CA GLY A 77 3.97 9.21 -4.46
C GLY A 77 5.44 9.52 -4.75
N ILE A 78 5.75 10.74 -5.16
CA ILE A 78 7.10 11.20 -5.47
C ILE A 78 7.94 11.36 -4.19
N PRO A 79 7.49 12.11 -3.16
CA PRO A 79 8.28 12.31 -1.95
C PRO A 79 8.67 11.02 -1.21
N LEU A 80 7.83 9.99 -1.32
CA LEU A 80 8.01 8.69 -0.65
C LEU A 80 8.55 7.61 -1.57
N LEU A 81 8.97 7.97 -2.79
CA LEU A 81 9.53 7.04 -3.79
C LEU A 81 8.56 5.89 -4.13
N VAL A 82 7.26 6.14 -4.04
CA VAL A 82 6.17 5.20 -4.39
C VAL A 82 5.20 5.81 -5.41
N PRO A 83 5.69 6.22 -6.61
CA PRO A 83 4.81 6.75 -7.63
C PRO A 83 3.73 5.73 -7.99
N SER A 84 2.52 6.24 -8.21
CA SER A 84 1.29 5.46 -8.32
C SER A 84 1.33 4.29 -9.32
N PHE A 85 2.14 4.38 -10.39
CA PHE A 85 2.22 3.30 -11.37
C PHE A 85 2.74 1.98 -10.76
N LEU A 86 3.52 2.06 -9.68
CA LEU A 86 4.02 0.89 -8.95
C LEU A 86 2.89 0.01 -8.42
N TYR A 87 1.71 0.57 -8.17
CA TYR A 87 0.59 -0.20 -7.61
C TYR A 87 -0.43 -0.65 -8.67
N GLY A 88 -0.17 -0.41 -9.96
CA GLY A 88 -1.05 -0.87 -11.02
C GLY A 88 -1.16 -2.40 -11.11
N SER A 89 -0.12 -3.13 -10.68
CA SER A 89 -0.08 -4.61 -10.60
C SER A 89 -1.08 -5.16 -9.59
N HIS A 90 -1.60 -4.35 -8.67
CA HIS A 90 -2.63 -4.76 -7.72
C HIS A 90 -3.88 -5.32 -8.42
N ARG A 91 -4.16 -4.93 -9.66
CA ARG A 91 -5.28 -5.50 -10.44
C ARG A 91 -5.11 -6.99 -10.75
N ASP A 92 -3.89 -7.48 -10.84
CA ASP A 92 -3.61 -8.90 -11.08
C ASP A 92 -4.05 -9.73 -9.87
N HIS A 93 -3.88 -9.19 -8.66
CA HIS A 93 -4.36 -9.79 -7.41
C HIS A 93 -5.89 -9.98 -7.38
N HIS A 94 -6.67 -9.17 -8.12
CA HIS A 94 -8.13 -9.35 -8.24
C HIS A 94 -8.53 -10.31 -9.35
N THR A 95 -7.59 -10.74 -10.17
CA THR A 95 -7.89 -11.55 -11.35
C THR A 95 -7.94 -13.03 -10.98
N ARG A 96 -9.05 -13.70 -11.34
CA ARG A 96 -9.29 -15.12 -10.98
C ARG A 96 -8.13 -16.05 -11.34
N ARG A 97 -7.48 -15.83 -12.49
CA ARG A 97 -6.38 -16.66 -12.99
C ARG A 97 -5.05 -16.43 -12.27
N ALA A 98 -4.86 -15.26 -11.66
CA ALA A 98 -3.62 -14.88 -11.03
C ALA A 98 -3.67 -15.09 -9.52
N TYR A 99 -4.78 -14.79 -8.85
CA TYR A 99 -4.93 -14.85 -7.39
C TYR A 99 -4.30 -16.12 -6.79
N GLY A 100 -3.35 -15.93 -5.87
CA GLY A 100 -2.72 -17.03 -5.14
C GLY A 100 -1.76 -17.89 -5.97
N THR A 101 -1.39 -17.47 -7.18
CA THR A 101 -0.38 -18.11 -8.04
C THR A 101 0.90 -17.25 -8.13
N MET A 102 1.90 -17.68 -8.90
CA MET A 102 3.11 -16.87 -9.15
C MET A 102 2.86 -15.56 -9.91
N ASN A 103 1.70 -15.43 -10.56
CA ASN A 103 1.29 -14.21 -11.27
C ASN A 103 0.58 -13.21 -10.34
N ASP A 104 0.46 -13.51 -9.04
CA ASP A 104 -0.07 -12.60 -8.04
C ASP A 104 1.07 -12.01 -7.22
N GLY A 105 1.42 -10.76 -7.51
CA GLY A 105 2.46 -10.05 -6.80
C GLY A 105 2.14 -9.76 -5.34
N GLU A 106 0.87 -9.83 -4.93
CA GLU A 106 0.45 -9.50 -3.55
C GLU A 106 0.22 -10.74 -2.68
N TYR A 107 0.55 -11.94 -3.19
CA TYR A 107 0.27 -13.18 -2.48
C TYR A 107 1.51 -14.04 -2.24
N ARG A 108 1.62 -14.54 -1.01
CA ARG A 108 2.55 -15.60 -0.61
C ARG A 108 1.80 -16.60 0.27
N PRO A 109 2.18 -17.89 0.27
CA PRO A 109 1.50 -18.94 1.03
C PRO A 109 1.83 -18.88 2.54
N TRP A 110 1.74 -17.70 3.16
CA TRP A 110 2.11 -17.51 4.57
C TRP A 110 1.24 -18.28 5.55
N GLY A 111 0.01 -18.63 5.16
CA GLY A 111 -0.89 -19.44 5.96
C GLY A 111 -0.63 -20.95 5.85
N CYS A 112 0.32 -21.36 5.01
CA CYS A 112 0.72 -22.76 4.87
C CYS A 112 1.86 -23.11 5.87
N PRO A 113 1.93 -24.37 6.36
CA PRO A 113 2.96 -24.81 7.29
C PRO A 113 4.39 -24.47 6.82
N GLY A 114 5.26 -24.11 7.77
CA GLY A 114 6.66 -23.78 7.51
C GLY A 114 6.94 -22.33 7.07
N ASN A 115 5.93 -21.45 6.96
CA ASN A 115 6.10 -20.10 6.42
C ASN A 115 6.25 -18.97 7.46
N ARG A 116 6.46 -19.30 8.74
CA ARG A 116 6.66 -18.30 9.81
C ARG A 116 7.80 -17.32 9.54
N ILE A 117 8.92 -17.81 9.01
CA ILE A 117 10.06 -16.97 8.64
C ILE A 117 9.64 -15.97 7.55
N GLY A 118 8.85 -16.41 6.57
CA GLY A 118 8.33 -15.55 5.51
C GLY A 118 7.45 -14.41 6.02
N ILE A 119 6.63 -14.66 7.06
CA ILE A 119 5.82 -13.63 7.72
C ILE A 119 6.71 -12.56 8.36
N VAL A 120 7.72 -12.99 9.12
CA VAL A 120 8.67 -12.07 9.78
C VAL A 120 9.46 -11.29 8.75
N MET A 121 10.04 -11.98 7.75
CA MET A 121 10.81 -11.34 6.68
C MET A 121 10.00 -10.28 5.94
N PHE A 122 8.71 -10.54 5.67
CA PHE A 122 7.84 -9.55 5.03
C PHE A 122 7.58 -8.34 5.92
N ALA A 123 7.30 -8.53 7.20
CA ALA A 123 7.12 -7.40 8.11
C ALA A 123 8.38 -6.51 8.15
N PHE A 124 9.57 -7.12 8.24
CA PHE A 124 10.85 -6.40 8.32
C PHE A 124 11.38 -5.91 6.96
N SER A 125 10.85 -6.37 5.82
CA SER A 125 11.21 -5.80 4.52
C SER A 125 10.80 -4.32 4.41
N SER A 126 9.86 -3.86 5.24
CA SER A 126 9.46 -2.46 5.37
C SER A 126 10.64 -1.49 5.58
N PHE A 127 11.71 -1.93 6.25
CA PHE A 127 12.93 -1.12 6.47
C PHE A 127 13.71 -0.88 5.18
N LEU A 128 13.51 -1.73 4.17
CA LEU A 128 14.18 -1.66 2.87
C LEU A 128 13.38 -0.85 1.85
N ALA A 129 12.13 -0.43 2.15
CA ALA A 129 11.28 0.24 1.17
C ALA A 129 11.90 1.53 0.61
N MET A 130 12.34 2.46 1.47
CA MET A 130 12.99 3.70 1.06
C MET A 130 14.36 3.46 0.40
N PRO A 131 15.27 2.64 0.97
CA PRO A 131 16.53 2.29 0.30
C PRO A 131 16.33 1.65 -1.07
N ALA A 132 15.38 0.73 -1.22
CA ALA A 132 15.05 0.08 -2.49
C ALA A 132 14.47 1.09 -3.49
N GLY A 133 13.62 2.01 -3.05
CA GLY A 133 13.16 3.14 -3.85
C GLY A 133 14.31 4.02 -4.32
N ALA A 134 15.23 4.39 -3.43
CA ALA A 134 16.39 5.22 -3.77
C ALA A 134 17.31 4.51 -4.78
N LEU A 135 17.58 3.21 -4.60
CA LEU A 135 18.33 2.42 -5.57
C LEU A 135 17.59 2.33 -6.92
N ARG A 136 16.29 2.03 -6.90
CA ARG A 136 15.49 1.89 -8.11
C ARG A 136 15.46 3.20 -8.89
N PHE A 137 15.13 4.32 -8.25
CA PHE A 137 14.87 5.58 -8.95
C PHE A 137 16.11 6.45 -9.09
N GLY A 138 17.05 6.38 -8.15
CA GLY A 138 18.30 7.13 -8.17
C GLY A 138 19.38 6.51 -9.05
N VAL A 139 19.36 5.17 -9.21
CA VAL A 139 20.41 4.45 -9.95
C VAL A 139 19.83 3.69 -11.14
N LEU A 140 18.93 2.72 -10.89
CA LEU A 140 18.42 1.86 -11.97
C LEU A 140 17.58 2.62 -13.00
N GLY A 141 16.81 3.62 -12.56
CA GLY A 141 15.99 4.48 -13.40
C GLY A 141 16.81 5.20 -14.47
N PRO A 142 17.78 6.04 -14.09
CA PRO A 142 18.68 6.70 -15.03
C PRO A 142 19.44 5.73 -15.94
N LEU A 143 19.99 4.65 -15.38
CA LEU A 143 20.67 3.62 -16.19
C LEU A 143 19.74 2.99 -17.24
N SER A 144 18.46 2.83 -16.91
CA SER A 144 17.46 2.31 -17.84
C SER A 144 17.17 3.24 -19.02
N TRP A 145 17.43 4.55 -18.91
CA TRP A 145 17.25 5.49 -20.03
C TRP A 145 18.29 5.30 -21.12
N PHE A 146 19.49 4.82 -20.76
CA PHE A 146 20.59 4.62 -21.69
C PHE A 146 20.76 3.16 -22.14
N ASN A 147 20.18 2.19 -21.42
CA ASN A 147 20.33 0.77 -21.70
C ASN A 147 18.99 0.04 -21.82
N ARG A 148 18.68 -0.48 -23.02
CA ARG A 148 17.43 -1.20 -23.31
C ARG A 148 17.26 -2.49 -22.51
N ARG A 149 18.34 -3.21 -22.19
CA ARG A 149 18.28 -4.43 -21.37
C ARG A 149 17.91 -4.09 -19.94
N VAL A 150 18.53 -3.03 -19.39
CA VAL A 150 18.18 -2.52 -18.05
C VAL A 150 16.74 -2.02 -18.04
N ARG A 151 16.27 -1.32 -19.09
CA ARG A 151 14.87 -0.89 -19.22
C ARG A 151 13.90 -2.04 -19.17
N GLY A 152 14.14 -3.09 -19.96
CA GLY A 152 13.31 -4.30 -19.95
C GLY A 152 13.29 -4.95 -18.56
N TRP A 153 14.45 -5.06 -17.92
CA TRP A 153 14.55 -5.64 -16.58
C TRP A 153 13.79 -4.83 -15.53
N VAL A 154 13.98 -3.50 -15.48
CA VAL A 154 13.29 -2.60 -14.54
C VAL A 154 11.78 -2.64 -14.77
N ALA A 155 11.34 -2.62 -16.03
CA ALA A 155 9.92 -2.64 -16.37
C ALA A 155 9.20 -3.93 -15.91
N VAL A 156 9.91 -5.06 -15.82
CA VAL A 156 9.33 -6.35 -15.41
C VAL A 156 9.49 -6.60 -13.91
N ASN A 157 10.67 -6.30 -13.34
CA ASN A 157 11.06 -6.75 -12.00
C ASN A 157 11.06 -5.62 -10.95
N ALA A 158 11.12 -4.35 -11.36
CA ALA A 158 11.23 -3.20 -10.45
C ALA A 158 10.19 -2.11 -10.74
N SER A 159 9.05 -2.51 -11.34
CA SER A 159 7.94 -1.64 -11.72
C SER A 159 6.69 -1.84 -10.86
N SER A 160 6.78 -2.68 -9.83
CA SER A 160 5.63 -3.07 -9.00
C SER A 160 5.98 -3.01 -7.52
N LEU A 161 5.05 -2.52 -6.70
CA LEU A 161 5.10 -2.63 -5.25
C LEU A 161 4.40 -3.93 -4.86
N VAL A 162 5.18 -4.97 -4.57
CA VAL A 162 4.71 -6.35 -4.44
C VAL A 162 5.18 -7.00 -3.15
N VAL A 163 4.45 -8.02 -2.74
CA VAL A 163 4.79 -8.94 -1.66
C VAL A 163 5.74 -10.02 -2.14
N ASP A 164 5.47 -10.65 -3.29
CA ASP A 164 6.35 -11.67 -3.86
C ASP A 164 7.40 -11.05 -4.77
N ALA A 165 8.65 -11.03 -4.33
CA ALA A 165 9.78 -10.54 -5.12
C ALA A 165 10.06 -11.34 -6.40
N ARG A 166 9.41 -12.52 -6.57
CA ARG A 166 9.50 -13.33 -7.81
C ARG A 166 8.51 -12.88 -8.89
N TYR A 167 7.53 -12.06 -8.53
CA TYR A 167 6.51 -11.59 -9.46
C TYR A 167 7.16 -10.82 -10.62
N ARG A 168 6.63 -11.07 -11.82
CA ARG A 168 7.08 -10.44 -13.06
C ARG A 168 5.89 -9.75 -13.69
N ARG A 169 5.97 -8.42 -13.79
CA ARG A 169 4.92 -7.62 -14.43
C ARG A 169 4.98 -7.78 -15.94
N ASP A 170 3.82 -7.83 -16.57
CA ASP A 170 3.72 -7.71 -18.02
C ASP A 170 4.33 -6.38 -18.51
N PRO A 171 5.00 -6.37 -19.68
CA PRO A 171 5.53 -5.14 -20.25
C PRO A 171 4.43 -4.09 -20.44
N PRO A 172 4.70 -2.80 -20.13
CA PRO A 172 3.71 -1.75 -20.28
C PRO A 172 3.33 -1.51 -21.75
N SER A 173 2.08 -1.12 -21.98
CA SER A 173 1.69 -0.51 -23.25
C SER A 173 2.47 0.77 -23.52
N GLN A 174 2.53 1.23 -24.77
CA GLN A 174 3.24 2.48 -25.11
C GLN A 174 2.74 3.69 -24.30
N ARG A 175 1.43 3.76 -24.04
CA ARG A 175 0.82 4.84 -23.26
C ARG A 175 1.25 4.78 -21.79
N GLU A 176 1.24 3.59 -21.20
CA GLU A 176 1.71 3.39 -19.82
C GLU A 176 3.19 3.71 -19.69
N ALA A 177 4.02 3.24 -20.63
CA ALA A 177 5.46 3.48 -20.64
C ALA A 177 5.79 4.99 -20.60
N ARG A 178 5.07 5.81 -21.36
CA ARG A 178 5.22 7.28 -21.33
C ARG A 178 4.89 7.85 -19.94
N GLY A 179 3.76 7.44 -19.35
CA GLY A 179 3.36 7.88 -18.02
C GLY A 179 4.31 7.41 -16.91
N TRP A 180 4.90 6.23 -17.06
CA TRP A 180 5.92 5.71 -16.14
C TRP A 180 7.20 6.54 -16.24
N CYS A 181 7.68 6.84 -17.45
CA CYS A 181 8.88 7.68 -17.64
C CYS A 181 8.74 9.05 -16.96
N VAL A 182 7.58 9.70 -17.08
CA VAL A 182 7.33 11.00 -16.42
C VAL A 182 7.41 10.87 -14.90
N GLN A 183 6.77 9.85 -14.31
CA GLN A 183 6.83 9.59 -12.87
C GLN A 183 8.25 9.22 -12.42
N GLU A 184 8.95 8.38 -13.16
CA GLU A 184 10.35 7.99 -12.88
C GLU A 184 11.28 9.20 -12.91
N ALA A 185 11.19 10.05 -13.94
CA ALA A 185 11.95 11.29 -14.03
C ALA A 185 11.62 12.24 -12.87
N SER A 186 10.34 12.36 -12.50
CA SER A 186 9.92 13.20 -11.37
C SER A 186 10.52 12.74 -10.04
N VAL A 187 10.53 11.42 -9.77
CA VAL A 187 11.17 10.85 -8.59
C VAL A 187 12.69 11.05 -8.62
N PHE A 188 13.32 10.86 -9.78
CA PHE A 188 14.76 11.10 -9.92
C PHE A 188 15.13 12.56 -9.67
N THR A 189 14.38 13.51 -10.24
CA THR A 189 14.57 14.95 -10.00
C THR A 189 14.36 15.29 -8.52
N TYR A 190 13.36 14.69 -7.86
CA TYR A 190 13.16 14.86 -6.43
C TYR A 190 14.37 14.37 -5.61
N LEU A 191 14.91 13.19 -5.93
CA LEU A 191 16.10 12.65 -5.28
C LEU A 191 17.32 13.55 -5.47
N LEU A 192 17.53 14.11 -6.67
CA LEU A 192 18.59 15.10 -6.92
C LEU A 192 18.39 16.36 -6.08
N GLY A 193 17.14 16.84 -5.96
CA GLY A 193 16.81 17.99 -5.11
C GLY A 193 17.13 17.74 -3.63
N ILE A 194 16.79 16.56 -3.10
CA ILE A 194 17.14 16.16 -1.73
C ILE A 194 18.66 16.07 -1.55
N ALA A 195 19.38 15.46 -2.49
CA ALA A 195 20.84 15.38 -2.45
C ALA A 195 21.49 16.77 -2.47
N ALA A 196 21.01 17.66 -3.33
CA ALA A 196 21.49 19.05 -3.39
C ALA A 196 21.18 19.82 -2.10
N ALA A 197 19.99 19.65 -1.52
CA ALA A 197 19.61 20.28 -0.26
C ALA A 197 20.47 19.79 0.92
N LEU A 198 20.81 18.50 0.97
CA LEU A 198 21.77 17.94 1.94
C LEU A 198 23.17 18.54 1.74
N ALA A 199 23.67 18.57 0.50
CA ALA A 199 24.99 19.10 0.17
C ALA A 199 25.13 20.61 0.48
N ALA A 200 24.04 21.36 0.30
CA ALA A 200 23.96 22.78 0.62
C ALA A 200 23.68 23.06 2.12
N GLY A 201 23.48 22.03 2.94
CA GLY A 201 23.16 22.18 4.37
C GLY A 201 21.76 22.74 4.65
N LEU A 202 20.85 22.75 3.67
CA LEU A 202 19.47 23.21 3.82
C LEU A 202 18.59 22.21 4.61
N ILE A 203 18.95 20.93 4.55
CA ILE A 203 18.37 19.88 5.38
C ILE A 203 19.48 19.13 6.11
N ASN A 204 19.23 18.78 7.37
CA ASN A 204 20.18 18.04 8.18
C ASN A 204 19.88 16.52 8.15
N ALA A 205 20.88 15.72 8.55
CA ALA A 205 20.75 14.26 8.57
C ALA A 205 19.68 13.78 9.57
N GLU A 206 19.42 14.54 10.64
CA GLU A 206 18.40 14.20 11.65
C GLU A 206 16.99 14.23 11.06
N LEU A 207 16.65 15.27 10.30
CA LEU A 207 15.35 15.40 9.63
C LEU A 207 15.16 14.27 8.61
N PHE A 208 16.21 13.94 7.86
CA PHE A 208 16.19 12.83 6.90
C PHE A 208 15.99 11.49 7.60
N LEU A 209 16.69 11.23 8.71
CA LEU A 209 16.52 10.04 9.53
C LEU A 209 15.10 9.95 10.11
N GLN A 210 14.55 11.05 10.61
CA GLN A 210 13.19 11.10 11.14
C GLN A 210 12.15 10.77 10.06
N LEU A 211 12.29 11.32 8.86
CA LEU A 211 11.42 10.99 7.72
C LEU A 211 11.52 9.50 7.37
N TYR A 212 12.74 8.95 7.34
CA TYR A 212 12.97 7.52 7.10
C TYR A 212 12.27 6.65 8.15
N LEU A 213 12.40 6.98 9.45
CA LEU A 213 11.79 6.22 10.54
C LEU A 213 10.26 6.27 10.50
N ILE A 214 9.68 7.44 10.25
CA ILE A 214 8.22 7.61 10.14
C ILE A 214 7.67 6.86 8.92
N SER A 215 8.35 6.96 7.78
CA SER A 215 7.97 6.22 6.56
C SER A 215 8.07 4.71 6.76
N THR A 216 9.14 4.25 7.42
CA THR A 216 9.35 2.83 7.75
C THR A 216 8.28 2.33 8.71
N ALA A 217 7.92 3.09 9.74
CA ALA A 217 6.86 2.73 10.67
C ALA A 217 5.49 2.65 9.98
N GLY A 218 5.20 3.57 9.06
CA GLY A 218 3.99 3.52 8.24
C GLY A 218 3.95 2.30 7.33
N MET A 219 5.08 1.96 6.70
CA MET A 219 5.21 0.75 5.88
C MET A 219 5.11 -0.53 6.72
N PHE A 220 5.69 -0.54 7.92
CA PHE A 220 5.58 -1.67 8.84
C PHE A 220 4.13 -1.91 9.25
N LEU A 221 3.38 -0.84 9.56
CA LEU A 221 1.94 -0.92 9.82
C LEU A 221 1.18 -1.45 8.60
N ASN A 222 1.53 -1.00 7.39
CA ASN A 222 0.97 -1.54 6.16
C ASN A 222 1.24 -3.05 6.00
N SER A 223 2.47 -3.50 6.31
CA SER A 223 2.85 -4.91 6.25
C SER A 223 2.03 -5.75 7.23
N LEU A 224 1.81 -5.27 8.46
CA LEU A 224 0.92 -5.94 9.42
C LEU A 224 -0.53 -5.99 8.91
N ARG A 225 -1.04 -4.91 8.30
CA ARG A 225 -2.36 -4.89 7.67
C ARG A 225 -2.45 -5.91 6.55
N THR A 226 -1.45 -5.98 5.66
CA THR A 226 -1.40 -6.94 4.55
C THR A 226 -1.41 -8.38 5.08
N LEU A 227 -0.61 -8.69 6.09
CA LEU A 227 -0.63 -10.01 6.75
C LEU A 227 -2.00 -10.37 7.34
N ALA A 228 -2.81 -9.37 7.70
CA ALA A 228 -4.18 -9.54 8.17
C ALA A 228 -5.25 -9.34 7.09
N ALA A 229 -4.90 -9.15 5.83
CA ALA A 229 -5.90 -8.97 4.77
C ALA A 229 -6.47 -10.31 4.26
N HIS A 230 -5.68 -11.38 4.40
CA HIS A 230 -5.98 -12.72 3.88
C HIS A 230 -5.60 -13.83 4.87
N ARG A 231 -6.05 -15.05 4.59
CA ARG A 231 -5.63 -16.27 5.28
C ARG A 231 -4.40 -16.93 4.64
N TYR A 232 -4.07 -16.58 3.41
CA TYR A 232 -2.86 -17.00 2.70
C TYR A 232 -2.72 -18.53 2.55
N ARG A 233 -3.84 -19.22 2.28
CA ARG A 233 -3.90 -20.70 2.25
C ARG A 233 -3.73 -21.35 0.88
N SER A 234 -3.44 -20.56 -0.16
CA SER A 234 -3.21 -21.10 -1.51
C SER A 234 -1.81 -21.68 -1.60
N ALA A 235 -1.66 -22.85 -2.21
CA ALA A 235 -0.37 -23.49 -2.45
C ALA A 235 0.28 -23.10 -3.80
N GLY A 236 -0.36 -22.22 -4.57
CA GLY A 236 0.15 -21.78 -5.89
C GLY A 236 -0.81 -22.03 -7.05
N ASP A 237 -1.91 -22.75 -6.81
CA ASP A 237 -2.91 -23.07 -7.82
C ASP A 237 -4.03 -22.02 -7.89
N PRO A 238 -4.61 -21.78 -9.08
CA PRO A 238 -5.74 -20.85 -9.23
C PRO A 238 -6.94 -21.25 -8.36
N LEU A 239 -7.41 -20.32 -7.53
CA LEU A 239 -8.57 -20.52 -6.67
C LEU A 239 -9.90 -20.19 -7.38
N THR A 240 -10.98 -20.85 -6.98
CA THR A 240 -12.35 -20.44 -7.33
C THR A 240 -12.71 -19.12 -6.65
N ILE A 241 -13.70 -18.39 -7.17
CA ILE A 241 -14.16 -17.11 -6.58
C ILE A 241 -14.57 -17.30 -5.11
N THR A 242 -15.26 -18.39 -4.77
CA THR A 242 -15.65 -18.70 -3.40
C THR A 242 -14.42 -18.94 -2.51
N GLN A 243 -13.38 -19.62 -3.00
CA GLN A 243 -12.14 -19.82 -2.25
C GLN A 243 -11.38 -18.51 -2.03
N GLN A 244 -11.32 -17.63 -3.04
CA GLN A 244 -10.71 -16.29 -2.91
C GLN A 244 -11.46 -15.45 -1.87
N LEU A 245 -12.80 -15.47 -1.92
CA LEU A 245 -13.63 -14.81 -0.92
C LEU A 245 -13.40 -15.39 0.48
N LEU A 246 -13.32 -16.72 0.61
CA LEU A 246 -13.03 -17.40 1.88
C LEU A 246 -11.57 -17.27 2.32
N ASP A 247 -10.69 -16.69 1.52
CA ASP A 247 -9.32 -16.37 1.89
C ASP A 247 -9.20 -14.90 2.33
N THR A 248 -9.99 -14.00 1.77
CA THR A 248 -10.05 -12.57 2.14
C THR A 248 -10.82 -12.30 3.45
N LEU A 249 -10.52 -11.16 4.09
CA LEU A 249 -11.03 -10.80 5.42
C LEU A 249 -11.75 -9.43 5.46
N ASN A 250 -12.76 -9.32 6.33
CA ASN A 250 -13.46 -8.08 6.67
C ASN A 250 -13.40 -7.82 8.19
N TYR A 251 -13.34 -6.53 8.56
CA TYR A 251 -13.29 -6.03 9.93
C TYR A 251 -14.40 -4.98 10.15
N PRO A 252 -15.67 -5.39 10.16
CA PRO A 252 -16.82 -4.48 10.19
C PRO A 252 -17.08 -3.86 11.56
N ARG A 253 -16.46 -4.39 12.62
CA ARG A 253 -16.65 -3.92 14.00
C ARG A 253 -16.42 -2.40 14.07
N ARG A 254 -17.34 -1.70 14.72
CA ARG A 254 -17.29 -0.25 14.96
C ARG A 254 -16.29 0.11 16.07
N SER A 255 -15.09 -0.45 16.01
CA SER A 255 -13.97 -0.02 16.84
C SER A 255 -13.28 1.18 16.20
N TRP A 256 -12.95 2.18 16.99
CA TRP A 256 -12.17 3.34 16.56
C TRP A 256 -10.72 2.97 16.16
N LEU A 257 -10.24 1.80 16.59
CA LEU A 257 -8.90 1.30 16.26
C LEU A 257 -8.79 0.75 14.83
N VAL A 258 -9.86 0.15 14.30
CA VAL A 258 -9.82 -0.50 12.97
C VAL A 258 -9.46 0.48 11.85
N PRO A 259 -10.06 1.68 11.79
CA PRO A 259 -9.67 2.67 10.79
C PRO A 259 -8.22 3.18 10.90
N LEU A 260 -7.50 2.96 12.01
CA LEU A 260 -6.10 3.39 12.15
C LEU A 260 -5.14 2.47 11.40
N TRP A 261 -5.38 1.15 11.45
CA TRP A 261 -4.51 0.17 10.79
C TRP A 261 -5.08 -0.35 9.45
N ALA A 262 -6.38 -0.22 9.20
CA ALA A 262 -7.02 -0.51 7.90
C ALA A 262 -7.89 0.68 7.41
N PRO A 263 -7.28 1.85 7.16
CA PRO A 263 -7.96 3.05 6.68
C PRO A 263 -8.43 2.91 5.23
N VAL A 264 -9.10 3.95 4.70
CA VAL A 264 -9.47 4.07 3.28
C VAL A 264 -10.19 2.81 2.75
N GLY A 265 -11.13 2.28 3.54
CA GLY A 265 -11.95 1.13 3.15
C GLY A 265 -11.25 -0.23 3.22
N LEU A 266 -9.94 -0.29 3.48
CA LEU A 266 -9.16 -1.54 3.57
C LEU A 266 -9.68 -2.50 4.65
N ARG A 267 -10.41 -2.00 5.65
CA ARG A 267 -11.09 -2.86 6.63
C ARG A 267 -12.15 -3.76 6.02
N PHE A 268 -12.62 -3.47 4.81
CA PHE A 268 -13.59 -4.29 4.06
C PHE A 268 -12.94 -4.97 2.85
N HIS A 269 -11.78 -5.60 3.05
CA HIS A 269 -10.98 -6.16 1.97
C HIS A 269 -11.71 -7.26 1.18
N ALA A 270 -12.44 -8.15 1.85
CA ALA A 270 -13.25 -9.15 1.16
C ALA A 270 -14.42 -8.54 0.35
N MET A 271 -15.03 -7.43 0.83
CA MET A 271 -16.00 -6.68 0.02
C MET A 271 -15.34 -6.08 -1.22
N HIS A 272 -14.15 -5.51 -1.04
CA HIS A 272 -13.37 -4.92 -2.13
C HIS A 272 -13.00 -5.96 -3.19
N HIS A 273 -12.56 -7.16 -2.79
CA HIS A 273 -12.30 -8.28 -3.72
C HIS A 273 -13.53 -8.71 -4.51
N LEU A 274 -14.71 -8.70 -3.88
CA LEU A 274 -15.96 -9.05 -4.56
C LEU A 274 -16.39 -7.97 -5.56
N PHE A 275 -16.20 -6.69 -5.21
CA PHE A 275 -16.60 -5.55 -6.02
C PHE A 275 -15.55 -4.43 -5.99
N PRO A 276 -14.43 -4.57 -6.73
CA PRO A 276 -13.30 -3.64 -6.66
C PRO A 276 -13.64 -2.23 -7.14
N GLY A 277 -14.69 -2.09 -7.95
CA GLY A 277 -15.19 -0.79 -8.42
C GLY A 277 -16.01 0.01 -7.40
N ILE A 278 -16.30 -0.53 -6.21
CA ILE A 278 -17.00 0.22 -5.16
C ILE A 278 -16.00 1.18 -4.48
N PRO A 279 -16.25 2.50 -4.50
CA PRO A 279 -15.39 3.48 -3.81
C PRO A 279 -15.24 3.18 -2.33
N TYR A 280 -14.05 3.43 -1.75
CA TYR A 280 -13.81 3.09 -0.34
C TYR A 280 -14.86 3.61 0.65
N HIS A 281 -15.34 4.84 0.45
CA HIS A 281 -16.32 5.49 1.33
C HIS A 281 -17.73 4.86 1.25
N ASN A 282 -17.96 3.96 0.28
CA ASN A 282 -19.20 3.21 0.14
C ASN A 282 -19.08 1.74 0.58
N LEU A 283 -17.87 1.22 0.86
CA LEU A 283 -17.66 -0.19 1.18
C LEU A 283 -18.39 -0.64 2.46
N ALA A 284 -18.54 0.25 3.45
CA ALA A 284 -19.28 -0.08 4.68
C ALA A 284 -20.77 -0.33 4.38
N ALA A 285 -21.39 0.58 3.63
CA ALA A 285 -22.78 0.44 3.23
C ALA A 285 -22.99 -0.76 2.29
N ALA A 286 -22.01 -1.07 1.44
CA ALA A 286 -22.04 -2.28 0.61
C ALA A 286 -21.99 -3.55 1.48
N HIS A 287 -21.07 -3.60 2.46
CA HIS A 287 -20.98 -4.69 3.43
C HIS A 287 -22.30 -4.93 4.15
N ASP A 288 -22.89 -3.89 4.73
CA ASP A 288 -24.16 -4.01 5.47
C ASP A 288 -25.29 -4.55 4.59
N ARG A 289 -25.38 -4.11 3.33
CA ARG A 289 -26.37 -4.61 2.36
C ARG A 289 -26.15 -6.08 2.03
N VAL A 290 -24.92 -6.49 1.74
CA VAL A 290 -24.62 -7.89 1.39
C VAL A 290 -24.84 -8.82 2.59
N MET A 291 -24.48 -8.38 3.81
CA MET A 291 -24.77 -9.13 5.04
C MET A 291 -26.28 -9.32 5.24
N GLY A 292 -27.10 -8.30 4.98
CA GLY A 292 -28.56 -8.40 5.14
C GLY A 292 -29.28 -9.18 4.02
N MET A 293 -28.68 -9.31 2.83
CA MET A 293 -29.30 -10.00 1.69
C MET A 293 -28.97 -11.50 1.64
N LEU A 294 -27.82 -11.91 2.16
CA LEU A 294 -27.38 -13.30 2.08
C LEU A 294 -27.91 -14.13 3.25
N PRO A 295 -28.21 -15.42 3.05
CA PRO A 295 -28.61 -16.29 4.14
C PRO A 295 -27.48 -16.44 5.17
N GLU A 296 -27.88 -16.74 6.40
CA GLU A 296 -26.95 -17.05 7.48
C GLU A 296 -26.06 -18.23 7.09
N GLY A 297 -24.77 -18.18 7.44
CA GLY A 297 -23.78 -19.19 7.05
C GLY A 297 -23.26 -19.09 5.62
N SER A 298 -23.68 -18.10 4.82
CA SER A 298 -23.10 -17.88 3.49
C SER A 298 -21.57 -17.68 3.55
N PRO A 299 -20.82 -18.01 2.48
CA PRO A 299 -19.36 -17.82 2.46
C PRO A 299 -18.93 -16.39 2.82
N TYR A 300 -19.74 -15.39 2.48
CA TYR A 300 -19.46 -13.99 2.80
C TYR A 300 -19.47 -13.73 4.31
N HIS A 301 -20.40 -14.31 5.07
CA HIS A 301 -20.44 -14.18 6.54
C HIS A 301 -19.14 -14.69 7.19
N ARG A 302 -18.49 -15.69 6.59
CA ARG A 302 -17.24 -16.28 7.11
C ARG A 302 -16.00 -15.39 6.91
N THR A 303 -16.11 -14.32 6.13
CA THR A 303 -15.02 -13.34 5.90
C THR A 303 -14.77 -12.43 7.10
N VAL A 304 -15.74 -12.31 8.01
CA VAL A 304 -15.66 -11.41 9.16
C VAL A 304 -14.65 -11.90 10.20
N ARG A 305 -13.83 -10.99 10.73
CA ARG A 305 -12.87 -11.22 11.81
C ARG A 305 -12.93 -10.15 12.89
N TYR A 306 -12.33 -10.45 14.04
CA TYR A 306 -12.38 -9.59 15.23
C TYR A 306 -11.47 -8.35 15.10
N GLY A 307 -10.24 -8.53 14.63
CA GLY A 307 -9.25 -7.47 14.53
C GLY A 307 -7.85 -7.98 14.20
N LEU A 308 -6.91 -7.04 14.07
CA LEU A 308 -5.54 -7.28 13.64
C LEU A 308 -4.83 -8.38 14.43
N ALA A 309 -4.74 -8.26 15.76
CA ALA A 309 -4.01 -9.21 16.60
C ALA A 309 -4.56 -10.65 16.50
N ASN A 310 -5.88 -10.79 16.42
CA ASN A 310 -6.52 -12.09 16.28
C ASN A 310 -6.17 -12.74 14.93
N SER A 311 -6.21 -11.98 13.84
CA SER A 311 -5.88 -12.47 12.50
C SER A 311 -4.39 -12.80 12.35
N LEU A 312 -3.49 -11.98 12.91
CA LEU A 312 -2.05 -12.28 12.93
C LEU A 312 -1.75 -13.54 13.76
N SER A 313 -2.44 -13.72 14.90
CA SER A 313 -2.30 -14.93 15.71
C SER A 313 -2.84 -16.18 15.00
N GLU A 314 -3.97 -16.09 14.30
CA GLU A 314 -4.49 -17.16 13.44
C GLU A 314 -3.49 -17.52 12.34
N LEU A 315 -2.95 -16.52 11.62
CA LEU A 315 -1.95 -16.71 10.58
C LEU A 315 -0.69 -17.41 11.13
N TRP A 316 -0.14 -16.92 12.25
CA TRP A 316 1.06 -17.48 12.88
C TRP A 316 0.89 -18.93 13.35
N ARG A 317 -0.31 -19.28 13.84
CA ARG A 317 -0.63 -20.66 14.23
C ARG A 317 -0.75 -21.58 13.03
N ASN A 318 -1.37 -21.11 11.94
CA ASN A 318 -1.53 -21.90 10.71
C ASN A 318 -0.19 -22.10 9.97
N ALA A 319 0.72 -21.14 10.09
CA ALA A 319 2.07 -21.22 9.51
C ALA A 319 3.03 -22.15 10.25
N ARG A 320 2.60 -22.76 11.36
CA ARG A 320 3.39 -23.73 12.14
C ARG A 320 3.60 -25.02 11.35
#